data_AF-V4PIU4-F1
#
_entry.id   AF-V4PIU4-F1
#
_cell.length_a   1.000
_cell.length_b   1.000
_cell.length_c   1.000
_cell.angle_alpha   90.00
_cell.angle_beta   90.00
_cell.angle_gamma   90.00
#
_symmetry.space_group_name_H-M   'P 1'
#
loop_
_entity.id
_entity.type
_entity.pdbx_description
1 polymer ?
#
loop_
_entity_poly.entity_id
_entity_poly.type
_entity_poly.pdbx_seq_one_letter_code
_entity_poly.pdbx_strand_id
1 'polypeptide(L)'
;MPRKVWIAIVRDAWASKLSYSPVRPVRFSSSCLRQGIEYHDISGVQVPIYSVARTLADLFRNPRLVDRSVALEALKATLAQKKAAPAEIFEAARTGNALTTIRPYLVAREQFSF
;
A
#
# COMPACT_ATOMS: atom_id res chain seq x y z
N MET A 1 0.43 -20.01 -7.06
CA MET A 1 0.55 -19.29 -5.77
C MET A 1 1.50 -18.10 -5.92
N PRO A 2 1.30 -17.01 -5.15
CA PRO A 2 2.19 -15.85 -5.18
C PRO A 2 3.60 -16.22 -4.70
N ARG A 3 4.63 -15.70 -5.37
CA ARG A 3 6.02 -16.03 -5.08
C ARG A 3 6.57 -15.38 -3.82
N LYS A 4 5.97 -14.28 -3.35
CA LYS A 4 6.32 -13.55 -2.12
C LYS A 4 5.03 -12.93 -1.57
N VAL A 5 4.84 -13.01 -0.27
CA VAL A 5 3.69 -12.41 0.42
C VAL A 5 4.21 -11.41 1.44
N TRP A 6 3.75 -10.16 1.37
CA TRP A 6 4.03 -9.17 2.41
C TRP A 6 2.95 -9.24 3.49
N ILE A 7 3.36 -9.30 4.75
CA ILE A 7 2.44 -9.31 5.89
C ILE A 7 2.80 -8.16 6.81
N ALA A 8 1.81 -7.33 7.13
CA ALA A 8 1.97 -6.27 8.10
C ALA A 8 1.89 -6.83 9.52
N ILE A 9 2.88 -6.51 10.33
CA ILE A 9 2.94 -6.89 11.74
C ILE A 9 3.18 -5.66 12.60
N VAL A 10 2.67 -5.68 13.84
CA VAL A 10 3.01 -4.66 14.83
C VAL A 10 4.49 -4.76 15.15
N ARG A 11 5.14 -3.63 15.44
CA ARG A 11 6.58 -3.54 15.71
C ARG A 11 7.10 -4.62 16.67
N ASP A 12 6.33 -4.91 17.72
CA ASP A 12 6.71 -5.81 18.81
C ASP A 12 6.12 -7.23 18.65
N ALA A 13 5.44 -7.51 17.53
CA ALA A 13 4.88 -8.82 17.26
C ALA A 13 5.94 -9.79 16.71
N TRP A 14 5.88 -11.03 17.17
CA TRP A 14 6.68 -12.13 16.64
C TRP A 14 6.21 -12.51 15.23
N ALA A 15 7.12 -12.56 14.26
CA ALA A 15 6.83 -13.07 12.93
C ALA A 15 6.95 -14.61 12.93
N SER A 16 5.83 -15.33 12.85
CA SER A 16 5.85 -16.78 12.69
C SER A 16 6.43 -17.13 11.32
N LYS A 17 7.43 -18.03 11.30
CA LYS A 17 7.95 -18.57 10.03
C LYS A 17 6.89 -19.50 9.46
N LEU A 18 6.13 -19.03 8.48
CA LEU A 18 5.26 -19.89 7.68
C LEU A 18 6.12 -20.79 6.79
N SER A 19 6.01 -22.10 6.97
CA SER A 19 6.82 -23.10 6.25
C SER A 19 6.52 -23.18 4.75
N TYR A 20 5.43 -22.59 4.26
CA TYR A 20 4.90 -22.85 2.92
C TYR A 20 5.04 -21.68 1.92
N SER A 21 5.38 -20.48 2.37
CA SER A 21 5.65 -19.35 1.46
C SER A 21 6.65 -18.37 2.06
N PRO A 22 7.57 -17.80 1.28
CA PRO A 22 8.44 -16.74 1.77
C PRO A 22 7.61 -15.50 2.11
N VAL A 23 7.32 -15.36 3.41
CA VAL A 23 6.66 -14.18 3.98
C VAL A 23 7.71 -13.11 4.24
N ARG A 24 7.43 -11.89 3.80
CA ARG A 24 8.23 -10.70 4.14
C ARG A 24 7.46 -9.86 5.15
N PRO A 25 7.80 -9.95 6.45
CA PRO A 25 7.15 -9.13 7.47
C PRO A 25 7.51 -7.66 7.27
N VAL A 26 6.50 -6.80 7.24
CA VAL A 26 6.65 -5.34 7.21
C VAL A 26 6.14 -4.81 8.54
N ARG A 27 7.03 -4.16 9.30
CA ARG A 27 6.68 -3.62 10.62
C ARG A 27 6.03 -2.26 10.47
N PHE A 28 4.85 -2.12 11.05
CA PHE A 28 4.12 -0.86 11.16
C PHE A 28 3.92 -0.47 12.63
N SER A 29 3.73 0.83 12.88
CA SER A 29 3.20 1.28 14.16
C SER A 29 1.77 0.78 14.32
N SER A 30 1.34 0.53 15.55
CA SER A 30 -0.02 0.07 15.87
C SER A 30 -1.11 0.97 15.31
N SER A 31 -0.87 2.29 15.27
CA SER A 31 -1.78 3.29 14.69
C SER A 31 -1.95 3.17 13.18
N CYS A 32 -0.89 2.84 12.45
CA CYS A 32 -0.92 2.71 10.99
C CYS A 32 -1.41 1.34 10.53
N LEU A 33 -1.30 0.31 11.38
CA LEU A 33 -1.62 -1.06 11.02
C LEU A 33 -3.12 -1.28 10.78
N ARG A 34 -3.99 -0.52 11.47
CA ARG A 34 -5.46 -0.71 11.44
C ARG A 34 -6.21 0.13 10.39
N GLN A 35 -5.52 1.03 9.69
CA GLN A 35 -6.16 1.96 8.77
C GLN A 35 -6.20 1.40 7.34
N GLY A 36 -7.32 1.63 6.64
CA GLY A 36 -7.47 1.24 5.23
C GLY A 36 -7.41 -0.26 5.01
N ILE A 37 -7.98 -1.06 5.92
CA ILE A 37 -8.13 -2.50 5.76
C ILE A 37 -9.47 -2.78 5.06
N GLU A 38 -9.42 -3.62 4.04
CA GLU A 38 -10.56 -4.22 3.36
C GLU A 38 -10.56 -5.72 3.65
N TYR A 39 -11.74 -6.31 3.79
CA TYR A 39 -11.88 -7.75 3.95
C TYR A 39 -12.24 -8.38 2.61
N HIS A 40 -11.41 -9.33 2.18
CA HIS A 40 -11.59 -10.04 0.92
C HIS A 40 -11.86 -11.51 1.24
N ASP A 41 -12.90 -12.08 0.65
CA ASP A 41 -13.17 -13.51 0.76
C ASP A 41 -12.19 -14.29 -0.12
N ILE A 42 -11.37 -15.12 0.51
CA ILE A 42 -10.44 -16.02 -0.17
C ILE A 42 -10.73 -17.43 0.33
N SER A 43 -11.34 -18.24 -0.53
CA SER A 43 -11.71 -19.63 -0.21
C SER A 43 -12.60 -19.73 1.04
N GLY A 44 -13.55 -18.80 1.22
CA GLY A 44 -14.47 -18.78 2.37
C GLY A 44 -13.86 -18.22 3.65
N VAL A 45 -12.64 -17.69 3.60
CA VAL A 45 -11.98 -17.03 4.73
C VAL A 45 -11.90 -15.54 4.45
N GLN A 46 -12.41 -14.73 5.39
CA GLN A 46 -12.27 -13.28 5.35
C GLN A 46 -10.84 -12.88 5.69
N VAL A 47 -10.09 -12.44 4.67
CA VAL A 47 -8.70 -12.04 4.82
C VAL A 47 -8.61 -10.51 4.85
N PRO A 48 -8.02 -9.90 5.89
CA PRO A 48 -7.76 -8.47 5.92
C PRO A 48 -6.61 -8.12 4.97
N ILE A 49 -6.87 -7.26 4.00
CA ILE A 49 -5.91 -6.77 3.01
C ILE A 49 -5.94 -5.24 3.03
N TYR A 50 -4.81 -4.58 2.83
CA TYR A 50 -4.82 -3.13 2.69
C TYR A 50 -5.47 -2.69 1.39
N SER A 51 -6.25 -1.61 1.46
CA SER A 51 -6.81 -0.95 0.29
C SER A 51 -5.71 -0.51 -0.67
N VAL A 52 -6.09 -0.32 -1.93
CA VAL A 52 -5.15 0.11 -2.96
C VAL A 52 -4.54 1.48 -2.62
N ALA A 53 -5.37 2.42 -2.15
CA ALA A 53 -4.92 3.74 -1.73
C ALA A 53 -3.95 3.67 -0.54
N ARG A 54 -4.24 2.82 0.45
CA ARG A 54 -3.38 2.61 1.62
C ARG A 54 -2.05 1.99 1.23
N THR A 55 -2.09 0.99 0.36
CA THR A 55 -0.89 0.33 -0.16
C THR A 55 0.02 1.32 -0.87
N LEU A 56 -0.53 2.16 -1.76
CA LEU A 56 0.24 3.22 -2.43
C LEU A 56 0.90 4.16 -1.40
N ALA A 57 0.15 4.66 -0.42
CA ALA A 57 0.71 5.50 0.63
C ALA A 57 1.89 4.82 1.35
N ASP A 58 1.78 3.53 1.67
CA ASP A 58 2.86 2.78 2.33
C ASP A 58 4.09 2.56 1.45
N LEU A 59 3.92 2.36 0.13
CA LEU A 59 5.05 2.24 -0.80
C LEU A 59 5.87 3.53 -0.86
N PHE A 60 5.22 4.69 -0.90
CA PHE A 60 5.90 5.99 -0.95
C PHE A 60 6.49 6.39 0.41
N ARG A 61 5.87 5.97 1.51
CA ARG A 61 6.38 6.18 2.87
C ARG A 61 7.66 5.38 3.13
N ASN A 62 7.70 4.12 2.69
CA ASN A 62 8.80 3.21 2.98
C ASN A 62 9.50 2.76 1.69
N PRO A 63 10.52 3.52 1.22
CA PRO A 63 11.22 3.23 -0.03
C PRO A 63 12.05 1.94 0.01
N ARG A 64 12.13 1.24 1.16
CA ARG A 64 12.81 -0.06 1.27
C ARG A 64 11.91 -1.24 0.89
N LEU A 65 10.60 -1.01 0.70
CA LEU A 65 9.66 -2.05 0.32
C LEU A 65 9.81 -2.44 -1.15
N VAL A 66 9.80 -1.43 -2.02
CA VAL A 66 9.94 -1.54 -3.48
C VAL A 66 10.69 -0.32 -3.99
N ASP A 67 11.30 -0.45 -5.17
CA ASP A 67 11.99 0.67 -5.81
C ASP A 67 11.01 1.80 -6.18
N ARG A 68 11.51 3.03 -6.18
CA ARG A 68 10.68 4.22 -6.47
C ARG A 68 10.04 4.16 -7.85
N SER A 69 10.72 3.61 -8.86
CA SER A 69 10.15 3.39 -10.20
C SER A 69 8.92 2.47 -10.15
N VAL A 70 8.99 1.38 -9.39
CA VAL A 70 7.87 0.44 -9.21
C VAL A 70 6.70 1.10 -8.49
N ALA A 71 6.95 1.90 -7.46
CA ALA A 71 5.90 2.66 -6.77
C ALA A 71 5.20 3.66 -7.69
N LEU A 72 5.95 4.29 -8.61
CA LEU A 72 5.40 5.20 -9.60
C LEU A 72 4.56 4.50 -10.65
N GLU A 73 5.04 3.37 -11.18
CA GLU A 73 4.27 2.57 -12.13
C GLU A 73 3.00 2.01 -11.47
N ALA A 74 3.05 1.61 -10.20
CA ALA A 74 1.87 1.21 -9.46
C ALA A 74 0.84 2.34 -9.32
N LEU A 75 1.29 3.57 -9.00
CA LEU A 75 0.42 4.75 -8.94
C LEU A 75 -0.26 5.02 -10.29
N LYS A 76 0.52 5.02 -11.38
CA LYS A 76 0.00 5.22 -12.74
C LYS A 76 -1.01 4.14 -13.11
N ALA A 77 -0.68 2.86 -12.87
CA ALA A 77 -1.54 1.73 -13.17
C ALA A 77 -2.85 1.77 -12.37
N THR A 78 -2.81 2.11 -11.08
CA THR A 78 -4.02 2.26 -10.25
C THR A 78 -4.95 3.32 -10.81
N LEU A 79 -4.42 4.48 -11.19
CA LEU A 79 -5.20 5.57 -11.77
C LEU A 79 -5.75 5.21 -13.15
N ALA A 80 -4.96 4.55 -13.99
CA ALA A 80 -5.38 4.09 -15.32
C ALA A 80 -6.50 3.05 -15.23
N GLN A 81 -6.39 2.12 -14.28
CA GLN A 81 -7.38 1.07 -14.03
C GLN A 81 -8.56 1.54 -13.17
N LYS A 82 -8.58 2.81 -12.72
CA LYS A 82 -9.58 3.38 -11.82
C LYS A 82 -9.82 2.55 -10.55
N LYS A 83 -8.76 1.93 -10.03
CA LYS A 83 -8.81 1.08 -8.82
C LYS A 83 -8.91 1.88 -7.52
N ALA A 84 -8.58 3.17 -7.55
CA ALA A 84 -8.77 4.13 -6.47
C ALA A 84 -8.85 5.53 -7.07
N ALA A 85 -9.66 6.40 -6.47
CA ALA A 85 -9.74 7.80 -6.86
C ALA A 85 -8.50 8.58 -6.37
N PRO A 86 -8.07 9.63 -7.09
CA PRO A 86 -6.98 10.50 -6.65
C PRO A 86 -7.20 11.07 -5.23
N ALA A 87 -8.44 11.41 -4.89
CA ALA A 87 -8.80 11.92 -3.56
C ALA A 87 -8.58 10.88 -2.46
N GLU A 88 -8.91 9.61 -2.71
CA GLU A 88 -8.69 8.52 -1.75
C GLU A 88 -7.19 8.28 -1.53
N ILE A 89 -6.40 8.33 -2.60
CA ILE A 89 -4.93 8.21 -2.53
C ILE A 89 -4.34 9.39 -1.74
N PHE A 90 -4.85 10.61 -1.97
CA PHE A 90 -4.43 11.80 -1.25
C PHE A 90 -4.71 11.67 0.25
N GLU A 91 -5.93 11.29 0.64
CA GLU A 91 -6.29 11.10 2.05
C GLU A 91 -5.50 9.97 2.71
N ALA A 92 -5.29 8.85 2.01
CA ALA A 92 -4.42 7.77 2.49
C ALA A 92 -2.96 8.22 2.67
N ALA A 93 -2.44 9.05 1.76
CA ALA A 93 -1.10 9.62 1.87
C ALA A 93 -0.97 10.62 3.01
N ARG A 94 -2.02 11.43 3.25
CA ARG A 94 -2.09 12.40 4.36
C ARG A 94 -2.08 11.69 5.71
N THR A 95 -2.94 10.69 5.88
CA THR A 95 -3.01 9.86 7.11
C THR A 95 -1.76 9.02 7.31
N GLY A 96 -1.13 8.56 6.23
CA GLY A 96 0.09 7.75 6.23
C GLY A 96 1.41 8.52 6.33
N ASN A 97 1.42 9.85 6.45
CA ASN A 97 2.63 10.69 6.39
C ASN A 97 3.46 10.50 5.10
N ALA A 98 2.82 10.16 3.98
CA ALA A 98 3.45 9.98 2.67
C ALA A 98 3.14 11.13 1.70
N LEU A 99 2.38 12.13 2.14
CA LEU A 99 1.85 13.18 1.29
C LEU A 99 2.95 13.96 0.56
N THR A 100 4.03 14.33 1.25
CA THR A 100 5.17 15.06 0.65
C THR A 100 5.81 14.29 -0.50
N THR A 101 5.80 12.96 -0.43
CA THR A 101 6.41 12.09 -1.45
C THR A 101 5.45 11.80 -2.61
N ILE A 102 4.15 11.69 -2.34
CA ILE A 102 3.12 11.40 -3.37
C ILE A 102 2.70 12.67 -4.13
N ARG A 103 2.61 13.81 -3.45
CA ARG A 103 2.13 15.09 -3.98
C ARG A 103 2.70 15.47 -5.35
N PRO A 104 4.02 15.42 -5.62
CA PRO A 104 4.55 15.80 -6.94
C PRO A 104 3.95 14.97 -8.08
N TYR A 105 3.56 13.72 -7.81
CA TYR A 105 3.03 12.81 -8.84
C TYR A 105 1.51 12.92 -9.02
N LEU A 106 0.78 13.40 -8.02
CA LEU A 106 -0.64 13.70 -8.16
C LEU A 106 -0.85 15.03 -8.91
N VAL A 107 -0.04 16.05 -8.60
CA VAL A 107 -0.14 17.39 -9.21
C VAL A 107 0.35 17.40 -10.66
N ALA A 108 1.30 16.53 -11.03
CA ALA A 108 1.80 16.45 -12.40
C ALA A 108 0.71 16.14 -13.46
N ARG A 109 -0.48 15.64 -13.05
CA ARG A 109 -1.61 15.43 -13.96
C ARG A 109 -2.48 16.67 -14.20
N GLU A 110 -2.37 17.73 -13.39
CA GLU A 110 -3.08 18.99 -13.64
C GLU A 110 -2.43 19.87 -14.72
N GLN A 111 -1.25 19.49 -15.23
CA GLN A 111 -0.54 20.23 -16.29
C GLN A 111 -0.78 19.71 -17.72
N PHE A 112 -1.56 18.63 -17.90
CA PHE A 112 -1.84 18.03 -19.22
C PHE A 112 -3.32 17.85 -19.52
N SER A 113 -4.16 18.75 -19.01
CA SER A 113 -5.56 18.85 -19.44
C SER A 113 -5.87 20.29 -19.84
N PHE A 114 -5.55 20.63 -21.08
CA PHE A 114 -6.16 21.70 -21.86
C PHE A 114 -6.65 21.11 -23.18
#